data_AF-A0A2D9J0J2-F1
#
_entry.id   AF-A0A2D9J0J2-F1
#
_cell.length_a   1.000
_cell.length_b   1.000
_cell.length_c   1.000
_cell.angle_alpha   90.00
_cell.angle_beta   90.00
_cell.angle_gamma   90.00
#
_symmetry.space_group_name_H-M   'P 1'
#
loop_
_entity.id
_entity.type
_entity.pdbx_description
1 polymer ?
#
loop_
_entity_poly.entity_id
_entity_poly.type
_entity_poly.pdbx_seq_one_letter_code
_entity_poly.pdbx_strand_id
1 'polypeptide(L)'
;SLTSANGRLVWENAAWSAIGGDVSLGSYAVDITTTDAGIRASILTLKGALQVDGSVTIAGNNYRVMANLSGPAARNEAFQQAIALLAVPTGSGYRIELSGTL
;
A
#
# COMPACT_ATOMS: atom_id res chain seq x y z
N SER A 1 16.03 -11.02 -12.24
CA SER A 1 15.40 -11.36 -10.95
C SER A 1 15.97 -10.44 -9.88
N LEU A 2 15.11 -9.84 -9.05
CA LEU A 2 15.57 -9.08 -7.88
C LEU A 2 15.97 -10.08 -6.79
N THR A 3 17.23 -10.09 -6.39
CA THR A 3 17.78 -11.12 -5.49
C THR A 3 17.89 -10.67 -4.04
N SER A 4 18.00 -9.36 -3.78
CA SER A 4 18.05 -8.81 -2.42
C SER A 4 17.72 -7.31 -2.39
N ALA A 5 17.12 -6.89 -1.27
CA ALA A 5 16.90 -5.51 -0.86
C ALA A 5 16.74 -5.46 0.67
N ASN A 6 17.38 -4.50 1.33
CA ASN A 6 17.23 -4.23 2.75
C ASN A 6 17.22 -2.72 2.99
N GLY A 7 16.33 -2.24 3.85
CA GLY A 7 16.28 -0.83 4.22
C GLY A 7 14.88 -0.34 4.51
N ARG A 8 14.74 0.98 4.65
CA ARG A 8 13.46 1.65 4.89
C ARG A 8 13.25 2.76 3.87
N LEU A 9 12.13 2.71 3.16
CA LEU A 9 11.63 3.80 2.34
C LEU A 9 10.64 4.62 3.18
N VAL A 10 10.73 5.95 3.13
CA VAL A 10 9.72 6.83 3.73
C VAL A 10 9.10 7.67 2.62
N TRP A 11 7.77 7.62 2.52
CA TRP A 11 7.00 8.49 1.64
C TRP A 11 6.26 9.52 2.48
N GLU A 12 6.65 10.78 2.36
CA GLU A 12 6.06 11.87 3.12
C GLU A 12 4.99 12.62 2.35
N ASN A 13 3.93 13.02 3.07
CA ASN A 13 2.85 13.88 2.57
C ASN A 13 2.23 13.35 1.27
N ALA A 14 2.04 12.03 1.21
CA ALA A 14 1.32 11.36 0.15
C ALA A 14 -0.06 11.97 -0.02
N ALA A 15 -0.38 12.31 -1.25
CA ALA A 15 -1.66 12.83 -1.67
C ALA A 15 -2.10 12.09 -2.93
N TRP A 16 -3.42 11.96 -3.09
CA TRP A 16 -4.02 11.52 -4.33
C TRP A 16 -4.52 12.73 -5.10
N SER A 17 -4.04 12.91 -6.34
CA SER A 17 -4.52 13.98 -7.21
C SER A 17 -5.81 13.55 -7.91
N ALA A 18 -6.96 13.96 -7.36
CA ALA A 18 -8.27 13.74 -7.95
C ALA A 18 -8.70 14.92 -8.84
N ILE A 19 -9.60 14.63 -9.79
CA ILE A 19 -10.38 15.67 -10.49
C ILE A 19 -11.28 16.33 -9.44
N GLY A 20 -10.87 17.51 -8.94
CA GLY A 20 -11.54 18.21 -7.84
C GLY A 20 -10.62 18.65 -6.69
N GLY A 21 -9.35 18.25 -6.71
CA GLY A 21 -8.33 18.67 -5.73
C GLY A 21 -7.59 17.49 -5.10
N ASP A 22 -6.43 17.77 -4.52
CA ASP A 22 -5.62 16.74 -3.87
C ASP A 22 -6.28 16.23 -2.58
N VAL A 23 -6.40 14.91 -2.45
CA VAL A 23 -6.83 14.24 -1.22
C VAL A 23 -5.59 13.86 -0.42
N SER A 24 -5.36 14.53 0.70
CA SER A 24 -4.25 14.20 1.59
C SER A 24 -4.45 12.81 2.21
N LEU A 25 -3.46 11.93 2.06
CA LEU A 25 -3.51 10.55 2.54
C LEU A 25 -2.70 10.37 3.82
N GLY A 26 -1.43 10.79 3.82
CA GLY A 26 -0.56 10.63 4.99
C GLY A 26 0.93 10.57 4.69
N SER A 27 1.69 10.03 5.62
CA SER A 27 3.08 9.59 5.41
C SER A 27 3.21 8.13 5.80
N TYR A 28 4.02 7.38 5.06
CA TYR A 28 4.18 5.95 5.20
C TYR A 28 5.65 5.56 5.28
N ALA A 29 5.93 4.48 6.00
CA ALA A 29 7.19 3.77 5.90
C ALA A 29 6.98 2.42 5.23
N VAL A 30 7.96 1.99 4.45
CA VAL A 30 8.07 0.63 3.95
C VAL A 30 9.40 0.06 4.45
N ASP A 31 9.31 -0.88 5.38
CA ASP A 31 10.48 -1.58 5.90
C ASP A 31 10.68 -2.84 5.06
N ILE A 32 11.86 -3.00 4.44
CA ILE A 32 12.20 -4.04 3.47
C ILE A 32 13.28 -4.93 4.06
N THR A 33 13.09 -6.24 3.98
CA THR A 33 14.05 -7.23 4.45
C THR A 33 14.16 -8.40 3.48
N THR A 34 15.37 -8.82 3.20
CA THR A 34 15.65 -10.06 2.46
C THR A 34 15.78 -11.22 3.44
N THR A 35 15.14 -12.33 3.10
CA THR A 35 15.19 -13.61 3.82
C THR A 35 15.55 -14.72 2.84
N ASP A 36 15.80 -15.92 3.34
CA ASP A 36 16.01 -17.11 2.48
C ASP A 36 14.81 -17.42 1.59
N ALA A 37 13.60 -16.98 1.99
CA ALA A 37 12.38 -17.12 1.21
C ALA A 37 12.17 -16.01 0.15
N GLY A 38 13.11 -15.06 0.05
CA GLY A 38 13.01 -13.88 -0.82
C GLY A 38 12.81 -12.58 -0.03
N ILE A 39 12.26 -11.56 -0.69
CA ILE A 39 12.08 -10.22 -0.11
C ILE A 39 10.69 -10.13 0.54
N ARG A 40 10.65 -9.57 1.75
CA ARG A 40 9.44 -9.15 2.43
C ARG A 40 9.51 -7.66 2.72
N ALA A 41 8.38 -6.98 2.57
CA ALA A 41 8.24 -5.62 3.02
C ALA A 41 6.93 -5.42 3.75
N SER A 42 6.94 -4.57 4.77
CA SER A 42 5.75 -4.17 5.53
C SER A 42 5.53 -2.67 5.37
N ILE A 43 4.28 -2.27 5.17
CA ILE A 43 3.85 -0.88 5.02
C ILE A 43 3.24 -0.43 6.34
N LEU A 44 3.70 0.70 6.85
CA LEU A 44 3.23 1.30 8.09
C LEU A 44 2.77 2.73 7.85
N THR A 45 1.59 3.09 8.35
CA THR A 45 1.18 4.49 8.44
C THR A 45 1.94 5.18 9.57
N LEU A 46 2.68 6.25 9.25
CA LEU A 46 3.34 7.10 10.23
C LEU A 46 2.42 8.21 10.74
N LYS A 47 1.66 8.81 9.82
CA LYS A 47 0.65 9.84 10.09
C LYS A 47 -0.33 9.91 8.94
N GLY A 48 -1.53 10.45 9.17
CA GLY A 48 -2.46 10.80 8.09
C GLY A 48 -3.86 10.22 8.24
N ALA A 49 -4.71 10.56 7.26
CA ALA A 49 -6.12 10.22 7.21
C ALA A 49 -6.39 8.84 6.61
N LEU A 50 -5.45 8.28 5.83
CA LEU A 50 -5.52 6.91 5.33
C LEU A 50 -4.59 6.01 6.14
N GLN A 51 -5.19 5.06 6.84
CA GLN A 51 -4.49 3.99 7.53
C GLN A 51 -4.24 2.85 6.55
N VAL A 52 -3.00 2.37 6.48
CA VAL A 52 -2.54 1.31 5.59
C VAL A 52 -1.84 0.26 6.43
N ASP A 53 -2.41 -0.94 6.43
CA ASP A 53 -1.76 -2.16 6.91
C ASP A 53 -1.49 -3.01 5.69
N GLY A 54 -0.22 -3.10 5.27
CA GLY A 54 0.13 -3.74 4.01
C GLY A 54 1.44 -4.50 4.06
N SER A 55 1.57 -5.42 3.12
CA SER A 55 2.79 -6.20 2.92
C SER A 55 3.04 -6.46 1.44
N VAL A 56 4.32 -6.60 1.11
CA VAL A 56 4.80 -7.05 -0.19
C VAL A 56 5.68 -8.28 0.03
N THR A 57 5.52 -9.28 -0.81
CA THR A 57 6.39 -10.45 -0.85
C THR A 57 6.87 -10.66 -2.27
N ILE A 58 8.15 -10.95 -2.44
CA ILE A 58 8.75 -11.37 -3.70
C ILE A 58 9.50 -12.67 -3.44
N ALA A 59 9.07 -13.75 -4.08
CA ALA A 59 9.64 -15.08 -3.94
C ALA A 59 9.90 -15.68 -5.32
N GLY A 60 11.17 -15.88 -5.65
CA GLY A 60 11.59 -16.25 -7.01
C GLY A 60 11.18 -15.17 -8.01
N ASN A 61 10.31 -15.52 -8.96
CA ASN A 61 9.78 -14.59 -9.94
C ASN A 61 8.36 -14.09 -9.62
N ASN A 62 7.76 -14.54 -8.51
CA ASN A 62 6.41 -14.17 -8.14
C ASN A 62 6.41 -13.01 -7.14
N TYR A 63 5.43 -12.11 -7.27
CA TYR A 63 5.15 -11.10 -6.27
C TYR A 63 3.71 -11.17 -5.78
N ARG A 64 3.50 -10.73 -4.54
CA ARG A 64 2.19 -10.46 -3.97
C ARG A 64 2.24 -9.16 -3.16
N VAL A 65 1.24 -8.32 -3.36
CA VAL A 65 0.97 -7.11 -2.58
C VAL A 65 -0.39 -7.29 -1.92
N MET A 66 -0.45 -7.09 -0.61
CA MET A 66 -1.70 -7.06 0.14
C MET A 66 -1.74 -5.77 0.95
N ALA A 67 -2.89 -5.10 0.97
CA ALA A 67 -3.10 -3.95 1.84
C ALA A 67 -4.54 -3.85 2.30
N ASN A 68 -4.76 -3.61 3.58
CA ASN A 68 -6.03 -3.16 4.13
C ASN A 68 -5.95 -1.65 4.33
N LEU A 69 -6.91 -0.94 3.75
CA LEU A 69 -7.04 0.50 3.75
C LEU A 69 -8.21 0.89 4.65
N SER A 70 -8.00 1.81 5.59
CA SER A 70 -9.04 2.29 6.50
C SER A 70 -8.81 3.75 6.93
N GLY A 71 -9.63 4.26 7.85
CA GLY A 71 -9.54 5.64 8.34
C GLY A 71 -10.38 6.65 7.54
N PRO A 72 -10.36 7.93 7.93
CA PRO A 72 -11.21 8.97 7.34
C PRO A 72 -11.10 9.10 5.82
N ALA A 73 -9.89 9.00 5.25
CA ALA A 73 -9.69 9.13 3.80
C ALA A 73 -10.35 7.99 3.01
N ALA A 74 -10.47 6.79 3.59
CA ALA A 74 -11.18 5.68 2.95
C ALA A 74 -12.68 5.95 2.75
N ARG A 75 -13.25 6.95 3.44
CA ARG A 75 -14.66 7.38 3.29
C ARG A 75 -14.83 8.50 2.26
N ASN A 76 -13.74 9.03 1.70
CA ASN A 76 -13.79 10.09 0.70
C ASN A 76 -14.16 9.50 -0.67
N GLU A 77 -15.22 10.01 -1.30
CA GLU A 77 -15.74 9.48 -2.57
C GLU A 77 -14.72 9.52 -3.71
N ALA A 78 -13.94 10.61 -3.83
CA ALA A 78 -12.93 10.73 -4.88
C ALA A 78 -11.81 9.69 -4.70
N PHE A 79 -11.39 9.43 -3.47
CA PHE A 79 -10.46 8.35 -3.15
C PHE A 79 -11.06 6.97 -3.46
N GLN A 80 -12.32 6.72 -3.09
CA GLN A 80 -12.99 5.45 -3.37
C GLN A 80 -13.08 5.16 -4.87
N GLN A 81 -13.41 6.17 -5.68
CA GLN A 81 -13.42 6.07 -7.14
C GLN A 81 -12.04 5.74 -7.69
N ALA A 82 -10.98 6.35 -7.15
CA ALA A 82 -9.61 6.13 -7.59
C ALA A 82 -9.12 4.68 -7.41
N ILE A 83 -9.53 4.03 -6.32
CA ILE A 83 -9.08 2.66 -6.00
C ILE A 83 -10.03 1.57 -6.49
N ALA A 84 -11.16 1.92 -7.13
CA ALA A 84 -12.26 1.01 -7.41
C ALA A 84 -11.88 -0.22 -8.26
N LEU A 85 -10.85 -0.12 -9.11
CA LEU A 85 -10.38 -1.23 -9.93
C LEU A 85 -9.44 -2.20 -9.19
N LEU A 86 -8.80 -1.74 -8.11
CA LEU A 86 -7.75 -2.48 -7.41
C LEU A 86 -8.20 -3.00 -6.05
N ALA A 87 -9.25 -2.38 -5.48
CA ALA A 87 -9.63 -2.59 -4.10
C ALA A 87 -11.07 -3.10 -3.99
N VAL A 88 -11.24 -4.12 -3.15
CA VAL A 88 -12.55 -4.66 -2.80
C VAL A 88 -13.01 -4.00 -1.50
N PRO A 89 -14.24 -3.45 -1.43
CA PRO A 89 -14.77 -2.90 -0.19
C PRO A 89 -14.90 -4.01 0.88
N THR A 90 -14.66 -3.63 2.13
CA THR A 90 -14.84 -4.46 3.32
C THR A 90 -15.73 -3.72 4.31
N GLY A 91 -16.15 -4.37 5.40
CA GLY A 91 -17.01 -3.73 6.40
C GLY A 91 -16.42 -2.48 7.06
N SER A 92 -15.09 -2.30 7.03
CA SER A 92 -14.38 -1.19 7.69
C SER A 92 -13.49 -0.34 6.78
N GLY A 93 -13.48 -0.61 5.46
CA GLY A 93 -12.60 0.06 4.51
C GLY A 93 -12.45 -0.72 3.22
N TYR A 94 -11.23 -0.91 2.73
CA TYR A 94 -10.94 -1.59 1.47
C TYR A 94 -9.78 -2.57 1.60
N ARG A 95 -9.78 -3.62 0.78
CA ARG A 95 -8.67 -4.56 0.65
C ARG A 95 -8.14 -4.54 -0.77
N ILE A 96 -6.83 -4.39 -0.91
CA ILE A 96 -6.09 -4.61 -2.15
C ILE A 96 -5.38 -5.95 -2.03
N GLU A 97 -5.49 -6.77 -3.07
CA GLU A 97 -4.70 -7.98 -3.24
C GLU A 97 -4.29 -8.10 -4.71
N LEU A 98 -2.99 -7.92 -4.96
CA LEU A 98 -2.39 -8.02 -6.30
C LEU A 98 -1.33 -9.10 -6.27
N SER A 99 -1.25 -9.89 -7.33
CA SER A 99 -0.17 -10.88 -7.49
C SER A 99 0.17 -11.07 -8.96
N GLY A 100 1.39 -11.50 -9.23
CA GLY A 100 1.85 -11.73 -10.57
C GLY A 100 3.32 -12.15 -10.59
N THR A 101 3.96 -11.97 -11.74
CA THR A 101 5.37 -12.28 -11.96
C THR A 101 6.17 -11.05 -12.40
N LEU A 102 7.45 -10.99 -12.01
CA LEU A 102 8.40 -9.95 -12.43
C LEU A 102 9.08 -10.24 -13.77
#